data_AF-A0A1R1XJ35-F1
#
_entry.id   AF-A0A1R1XJ35-F1
#
_cell.length_a   1.000
_cell.length_b   1.000
_cell.length_c   1.000
_cell.angle_alpha   90.00
_cell.angle_beta   90.00
_cell.angle_gamma   90.00
#
_symmetry.space_group_name_H-M   'P 1'
#
loop_
_entity.id
_entity.type
_entity.pdbx_description
1 polymer ?
#
loop_
_entity_poly.entity_id
_entity_poly.type
_entity_poly.pdbx_seq_one_letter_code
_entity_poly.pdbx_strand_id
1 'polypeptide(L)'
;MSSSLEKVTEYFSGNRNAQFALVAATASALTLSTVFTYQKVKRTERVKKIKESIEPPEFDLNNFSQFDKASSGRETNLNVVTKDTKVVTSPNEKLLFAEQLSRNCSFFGSDNLECIKSSFVVVVGAGGVGSWAALMLIRSGVQRIRLIDFDQVTLSSLNRHAVAIRSDVGMSKVEAMRKRFLEIVPHIKIDTRVELFSKDNQEELLSG
;
A
#
# COMPACT_ATOMS: atom_id res chain seq x y z
N MET A 1 -0.76 -34.13 29.62
CA MET A 1 0.22 -34.06 28.51
C MET A 1 1.37 -35.07 28.62
N SER A 2 1.65 -35.73 29.77
CA SER A 2 2.75 -36.72 29.81
C SER A 2 2.38 -38.09 29.20
N SER A 3 1.13 -38.55 29.36
CA SER A 3 0.67 -39.87 28.86
C SER A 3 0.77 -40.05 27.33
N SER A 4 0.64 -38.98 26.54
CA SER A 4 0.71 -39.06 25.07
C SER A 4 2.16 -39.07 24.56
N LEU A 5 3.06 -38.35 25.23
CA LEU A 5 4.48 -38.32 24.88
C LEU A 5 5.17 -39.64 25.25
N GLU A 6 4.80 -40.22 26.40
CA GLU A 6 5.28 -41.52 26.85
C GLU A 6 4.94 -42.64 25.85
N LYS A 7 3.68 -42.69 25.37
CA LYS A 7 3.25 -43.67 24.35
C LYS A 7 3.97 -43.53 23.01
N VAL A 8 4.29 -42.29 22.62
CA VAL A 8 5.07 -42.02 21.40
C VAL A 8 6.51 -42.52 21.60
N THR A 9 7.16 -42.15 22.70
CA THR A 9 8.51 -42.65 22.99
C THR A 9 8.58 -44.17 23.09
N GLU A 10 7.55 -44.82 23.65
CA GLU A 10 7.45 -46.27 23.79
C GLU A 10 7.29 -46.97 22.42
N TYR A 11 6.43 -46.43 21.53
CA TYR A 11 6.26 -46.91 20.15
C TYR A 11 7.55 -46.79 19.32
N PHE A 12 8.26 -45.69 19.46
CA PHE A 12 9.54 -45.47 18.76
C PHE A 12 10.70 -46.25 19.40
N SER A 13 10.58 -46.71 20.65
CA SER A 13 11.64 -47.47 21.33
C SER A 13 11.79 -48.92 20.83
N GLY A 14 10.71 -49.53 20.33
CA GLY A 14 10.68 -50.93 19.88
C GLY A 14 11.22 -51.20 18.47
N ASN A 15 11.42 -50.17 17.64
CA ASN A 15 11.83 -50.33 16.24
C ASN A 15 13.04 -49.44 15.89
N ARG A 16 14.18 -50.06 15.58
CA ARG A 16 15.46 -49.38 15.29
C ARG A 16 15.37 -48.36 14.15
N ASN A 17 14.55 -48.62 13.12
CA ASN A 17 14.35 -47.67 12.02
C ASN A 17 13.51 -46.46 12.43
N ALA A 18 12.58 -46.66 13.37
CA ALA A 18 11.74 -45.59 13.90
C ALA A 18 12.57 -44.65 14.80
N GLN A 19 13.51 -45.19 15.58
CA GLN A 19 14.48 -44.38 16.34
C GLN A 19 15.33 -43.49 15.44
N PHE A 20 15.88 -44.02 14.34
CA PHE A 20 16.65 -43.22 13.39
C PHE A 20 15.82 -42.11 12.75
N ALA A 21 14.55 -42.38 12.41
CA ALA A 21 13.65 -41.37 11.86
C ALA A 21 13.35 -40.25 12.88
N LEU A 22 13.11 -40.59 14.15
CA LEU A 22 12.88 -39.62 15.22
C LEU A 22 14.11 -38.75 15.49
N VAL A 23 15.30 -39.34 15.53
CA VAL A 23 16.57 -38.61 15.69
C VAL A 23 16.82 -37.68 14.51
N ALA A 24 16.59 -38.14 13.27
CA ALA A 24 16.74 -37.30 12.09
C ALA A 24 15.75 -36.12 12.09
N ALA A 25 14.49 -36.34 12.45
CA ALA A 25 13.47 -35.30 12.51
C ALA A 25 13.78 -34.25 13.60
N THR A 26 14.19 -34.69 14.79
CA THR A 26 14.54 -33.80 15.91
C THR A 26 15.80 -32.99 15.61
N ALA A 27 16.85 -33.60 15.03
CA ALA A 27 18.05 -32.91 14.59
C ALA A 27 17.76 -31.87 13.49
N SER A 28 16.89 -32.21 12.53
CA SER A 28 16.48 -31.28 11.46
C SER A 28 15.69 -30.09 12.02
N ALA A 29 14.79 -30.32 12.98
CA ALA A 29 14.03 -29.25 13.63
C ALA A 29 14.94 -28.31 14.44
N LEU A 30 15.90 -28.87 15.19
CA LEU A 30 16.89 -28.11 15.96
C LEU A 30 17.79 -27.25 15.07
N THR A 31 18.31 -27.81 13.99
CA THR A 31 19.16 -27.09 13.03
C THR A 31 18.40 -25.96 12.35
N LEU A 32 17.18 -26.21 11.87
CA LEU A 32 16.32 -25.18 11.29
C LEU A 32 16.01 -24.05 12.28
N SER A 33 15.61 -24.38 13.52
CA SER A 33 15.33 -23.39 14.57
C SER A 33 16.55 -22.51 14.86
N THR A 34 17.74 -23.13 14.91
CA THR A 34 19.00 -22.42 15.14
C THR A 34 19.34 -21.47 14.00
N VAL A 35 19.19 -21.93 12.74
CA VAL A 35 19.44 -21.11 11.54
C VAL A 35 18.46 -19.93 11.48
N PHE A 36 17.16 -20.16 11.67
CA PHE A 36 16.16 -19.09 11.66
C PHE A 36 16.38 -18.08 12.78
N THR A 37 16.71 -18.55 13.99
CA THR A 37 17.02 -17.68 15.12
C THR A 37 18.27 -16.83 14.83
N TYR A 38 19.33 -17.44 14.31
CA TYR A 38 20.55 -16.73 13.90
C TYR A 38 20.28 -15.70 12.79
N GLN A 39 19.50 -16.06 11.76
CA GLN A 39 19.13 -15.14 10.68
C GLN A 39 18.31 -13.95 11.21
N LYS A 40 17.39 -14.18 12.15
CA LYS A 40 16.57 -13.14 12.79
C LYS A 40 17.44 -12.17 13.58
N VAL A 41 18.40 -12.67 14.38
CA VAL A 41 19.33 -11.84 15.16
C VAL A 41 20.26 -11.03 14.24
N LYS A 42 20.90 -11.68 13.26
CA LYS A 42 21.81 -11.03 12.30
C LYS A 42 21.12 -9.97 11.43
N ARG A 43 19.81 -10.09 11.19
CA ARG A 43 19.02 -9.06 10.49
C ARG A 43 18.88 -7.81 11.35
N THR A 44 18.61 -7.96 12.64
CA THR A 44 18.48 -6.83 13.58
C THR A 44 19.79 -6.07 13.73
N GLU A 45 20.93 -6.78 13.83
CA GLU A 45 22.25 -6.15 13.89
C GLU A 45 22.60 -5.38 12.61
N ARG A 46 22.31 -5.94 11.43
CA ARG A 46 22.53 -5.24 10.15
C ARG A 46 21.74 -3.94 10.05
N VAL A 47 20.46 -3.96 10.47
CA VAL A 47 19.63 -2.75 10.48
C VAL A 47 20.17 -1.72 11.47
N LYS A 48 20.64 -2.15 12.65
CA LYS A 48 21.26 -1.26 13.64
C LYS A 48 22.53 -0.61 13.09
N LYS A 49 23.43 -1.40 12.50
CA LYS A 49 24.68 -0.90 11.89
C LYS A 49 24.42 0.08 10.74
N ILE A 50 23.41 -0.18 9.90
CA ILE A 50 23.00 0.73 8.83
C ILE A 50 22.45 2.03 9.39
N LYS A 51 21.64 1.97 10.46
CA LYS A 51 21.13 3.17 11.13
C LYS A 51 22.24 3.99 11.76
N GLU A 52 23.25 3.34 12.31
CA GLU A 52 24.43 3.99 12.91
C GLU A 52 25.39 4.58 11.86
N SER A 53 25.43 4.03 10.64
CA SER A 53 26.30 4.51 9.56
C SER A 53 25.69 5.61 8.68
N ILE A 54 24.45 6.02 8.94
CA ILE A 54 23.81 7.13 8.23
C ILE A 54 24.12 8.41 9.01
N GLU A 55 25.03 9.23 8.48
CA GLU A 55 25.14 10.61 8.95
C GLU A 55 23.81 11.34 8.66
N PRO A 56 23.28 12.11 9.61
CA PRO A 56 22.12 12.96 9.33
C PRO A 56 22.51 13.92 8.20
N PRO A 57 21.67 14.09 7.17
CA PRO A 57 21.99 15.01 6.09
C PRO A 57 22.22 16.40 6.69
N GLU A 58 23.40 16.99 6.45
CA GLU A 58 23.62 18.41 6.71
C GLU A 58 22.65 19.19 5.83
N PHE A 59 21.60 19.69 6.48
CA PHE A 59 20.55 20.44 5.82
C PHE A 59 20.93 21.92 5.88
N ASP A 60 21.47 22.45 4.78
CA ASP A 60 21.78 23.87 4.65
C ASP A 60 20.47 24.68 4.56
N LEU A 61 20.04 25.20 5.70
CA LEU A 61 18.84 26.04 5.83
C LEU A 61 18.95 27.35 5.05
N ASN A 62 20.16 27.79 4.66
CA ASN A 62 20.34 29.07 3.96
C ASN A 62 19.90 29.01 2.49
N ASN A 63 19.91 27.81 1.89
CA ASN A 63 19.49 27.60 0.51
C ASN A 63 17.96 27.59 0.31
N PHE A 64 17.18 27.51 1.40
CA PHE A 64 15.72 27.52 1.34
C PHE A 64 15.13 28.94 1.21
N SER A 65 15.87 29.97 1.63
CA SER A 65 15.41 31.36 1.63
C SER A 65 15.13 31.95 0.24
N GLN A 66 15.63 31.32 -0.83
CA GLN A 66 15.31 31.70 -2.21
C GLN A 66 14.01 31.09 -2.73
N PHE A 67 13.55 29.96 -2.20
CA PHE A 67 12.30 29.31 -2.62
C PHE A 67 11.07 29.94 -1.96
N ASP A 68 11.17 30.38 -0.70
CA ASP A 68 10.04 30.95 0.06
C ASP A 68 9.61 32.35 -0.39
N LYS A 69 10.51 33.11 -1.06
CA LYS A 69 10.13 34.40 -1.65
C LYS A 69 9.19 34.25 -2.85
N ALA A 70 9.15 33.08 -3.50
CA ALA A 70 8.27 32.82 -4.65
C ALA A 70 6.86 32.31 -4.25
N SER A 71 6.64 31.93 -3.00
CA SER A 71 5.42 31.25 -2.53
C SER A 71 4.57 32.03 -1.52
N SER A 72 5.00 33.22 -1.07
CA SER A 72 4.32 34.05 -0.05
C SER A 72 2.98 34.70 -0.48
N GLY A 73 2.18 34.07 -1.35
CA GLY A 73 0.97 34.66 -1.92
C GLY A 73 -0.30 33.81 -1.93
N ARG A 74 -0.34 32.61 -1.34
CA ARG A 74 -1.59 31.81 -1.32
C ARG A 74 -1.88 31.23 0.05
N GLU A 75 -2.66 31.97 0.84
CA GLU A 75 -3.48 31.37 1.89
C GLU A 75 -4.54 30.48 1.23
N THR A 76 -4.43 29.16 1.40
CA THR A 76 -5.53 28.24 1.09
C THR A 76 -6.20 27.83 2.39
N ASN A 77 -7.39 28.39 2.62
CA ASN A 77 -8.31 28.01 3.67
C ASN A 77 -8.63 26.51 3.54
N LEU A 78 -8.04 25.70 4.42
CA LEU A 78 -8.27 24.26 4.50
C LEU A 78 -9.54 24.02 5.32
N ASN A 79 -10.69 23.98 4.65
CA ASN A 79 -11.94 23.54 5.26
C ASN A 79 -11.83 22.06 5.64
N VAL A 80 -11.89 21.80 6.94
CA VAL A 80 -11.96 20.47 7.55
C VAL A 80 -13.28 19.81 7.12
N VAL A 81 -13.20 18.77 6.29
CA VAL A 81 -14.36 17.99 5.82
C VAL A 81 -14.61 16.83 6.78
N THR A 82 -15.72 16.90 7.53
CA THR A 82 -16.27 15.80 8.34
C THR A 82 -17.14 14.84 7.52
N LYS A 83 -17.36 13.64 8.06
CA LYS A 83 -17.59 12.36 7.36
C LYS A 83 -18.96 12.13 6.67
N ASP A 84 -19.90 13.07 6.65
CA ASP A 84 -21.30 12.79 6.25
C ASP A 84 -21.95 13.76 5.25
N THR A 85 -21.18 14.56 4.50
CA THR A 85 -21.77 15.51 3.56
C THR A 85 -21.93 14.90 2.17
N LYS A 86 -23.18 14.74 1.70
CA LYS A 86 -23.48 14.59 0.27
C LYS A 86 -22.78 15.73 -0.48
N VAL A 87 -21.82 15.40 -1.33
CA VAL A 87 -21.07 16.37 -2.14
C VAL A 87 -22.05 17.05 -3.11
N VAL A 88 -22.60 18.18 -2.69
CA VAL A 88 -23.32 19.10 -3.57
C VAL A 88 -22.27 19.71 -4.48
N THR A 89 -22.11 19.16 -5.67
CA THR A 89 -21.19 19.72 -6.66
C THR A 89 -21.69 21.10 -7.05
N SER A 90 -20.99 22.14 -6.59
CA SER A 90 -21.23 23.52 -7.04
C SER A 90 -21.12 23.57 -8.57
N PRO A 91 -21.92 24.40 -9.28
CA PRO A 91 -21.78 24.58 -10.73
C PRO A 91 -20.32 24.80 -11.18
N ASN A 92 -19.50 25.43 -10.35
CA ASN A 92 -18.08 25.62 -10.59
C ASN A 92 -17.27 24.32 -10.60
N GLU A 93 -17.59 23.33 -9.75
CA GLU A 93 -16.84 22.06 -9.70
C GLU A 93 -17.04 21.23 -10.96
N LYS A 94 -18.26 21.21 -11.52
CA LYS A 94 -18.52 20.52 -12.79
C LYS A 94 -17.73 21.13 -13.93
N LEU A 95 -17.63 22.47 -13.97
CA LEU A 95 -16.83 23.19 -14.95
C LEU A 95 -15.34 22.92 -14.78
N LEU A 96 -14.83 22.98 -13.55
CA LEU A 96 -13.43 22.68 -13.24
C LEU A 96 -13.05 21.25 -13.65
N PHE A 97 -13.93 20.28 -13.38
CA PHE A 97 -13.68 18.89 -13.76
C PHE A 97 -13.74 18.67 -15.27
N ALA A 98 -14.69 19.31 -15.96
CA ALA A 98 -14.75 19.27 -17.42
C ALA A 98 -13.47 19.86 -18.04
N GLU A 99 -12.95 20.96 -17.47
CA GLU A 99 -11.70 21.57 -17.92
C GLU A 99 -10.49 20.66 -17.67
N GLN A 100 -10.40 20.02 -16.49
CA GLN A 100 -9.35 19.03 -16.18
C GLN A 100 -9.30 17.89 -17.20
N LEU A 101 -10.45 17.47 -17.74
CA LEU A 101 -10.56 16.38 -18.71
C LEU A 101 -10.62 16.85 -20.16
N SER A 102 -10.45 18.14 -20.45
CA SER A 102 -10.58 18.70 -21.81
C SER A 102 -9.71 17.95 -22.83
N ARG A 103 -8.46 17.65 -22.48
CA ARG A 103 -7.52 16.90 -23.33
C ARG A 103 -7.91 15.44 -23.53
N ASN A 104 -8.47 14.81 -22.51
CA ASN A 104 -8.99 13.44 -22.63
C ASN A 104 -10.22 13.43 -23.54
N CYS A 105 -11.10 14.42 -23.41
CA CYS A 105 -12.26 14.58 -24.29
C CYS A 105 -11.84 14.80 -25.75
N SER A 106 -10.79 15.61 -26.01
CA SER A 106 -10.28 15.81 -27.37
C SER A 106 -9.69 14.53 -27.98
N PHE A 107 -9.11 13.65 -27.16
CA PHE A 107 -8.49 12.41 -27.63
C PHE A 107 -9.50 11.27 -27.81
N PHE A 108 -10.38 11.05 -26.83
CA PHE A 108 -11.34 9.95 -26.85
C PHE A 108 -12.67 10.30 -27.52
N GLY A 109 -13.04 11.58 -27.57
CA GLY A 109 -14.41 12.02 -27.88
C GLY A 109 -15.31 11.99 -26.64
N SER A 110 -16.43 12.72 -26.70
CA SER A 110 -17.39 12.87 -25.59
C SER A 110 -17.97 11.54 -25.13
N ASP A 111 -18.38 10.69 -26.08
CA ASP A 111 -19.15 9.48 -25.80
C ASP A 111 -18.27 8.44 -25.10
N ASN A 112 -17.04 8.25 -25.61
CA ASN A 112 -16.05 7.38 -25.00
C ASN A 112 -15.58 7.88 -23.63
N LEU A 113 -15.48 9.20 -23.45
CA LEU A 113 -15.17 9.77 -22.14
C LEU A 113 -16.27 9.49 -21.12
N GLU A 114 -17.54 9.51 -21.52
CA GLU A 114 -18.65 9.15 -20.64
C GLU A 114 -18.63 7.66 -20.26
N CYS A 115 -18.25 6.78 -21.19
CA CYS A 115 -17.97 5.37 -20.89
C CYS A 115 -16.85 5.22 -19.85
N ILE A 116 -15.74 5.98 -19.99
CA ILE A 116 -14.63 5.96 -19.02
C ILE A 116 -15.09 6.45 -17.65
N LYS A 117 -15.87 7.54 -17.60
CA LYS A 117 -16.39 8.11 -16.35
C LYS A 117 -17.31 7.15 -15.60
N SER A 118 -18.16 6.43 -16.33
CA SER A 118 -19.11 5.46 -15.78
C SER A 118 -18.48 4.10 -15.43
N SER A 119 -17.25 3.84 -15.87
CA SER A 119 -16.55 2.59 -15.62
C SER A 119 -16.23 2.39 -14.13
N PHE A 120 -16.28 1.13 -13.69
CA PHE A 120 -15.74 0.69 -12.42
C PHE A 120 -14.47 -0.12 -12.66
N VAL A 121 -13.36 0.30 -12.04
CA VAL A 121 -12.07 -0.37 -12.19
C VAL A 121 -11.59 -0.92 -10.85
N VAL A 122 -11.11 -2.15 -10.84
CA VAL A 122 -10.48 -2.77 -9.68
C VAL A 122 -8.98 -2.88 -9.93
N VAL A 123 -8.18 -2.35 -9.01
CA VAL A 123 -6.71 -2.44 -9.05
C VAL A 123 -6.24 -3.29 -7.88
N VAL A 124 -5.67 -4.45 -8.21
CA VAL A 124 -5.06 -5.38 -7.25
C VAL A 124 -3.56 -5.08 -7.16
N GLY A 125 -3.11 -4.70 -5.97
CA GLY A 125 -1.77 -4.22 -5.69
C GLY A 125 -1.65 -2.70 -5.81
N ALA A 126 -1.17 -2.08 -4.74
CA ALA A 126 -0.90 -0.65 -4.58
C ALA A 126 0.62 -0.39 -4.49
N GLY A 127 1.45 -1.25 -5.08
CA GLY A 127 2.90 -1.12 -5.11
C GLY A 127 3.41 -0.07 -6.10
N GLY A 128 4.62 -0.28 -6.62
CA GLY A 128 5.21 0.62 -7.63
C GLY A 128 4.32 0.77 -8.85
N VAL A 129 3.92 -0.32 -9.51
CA VAL A 129 3.13 -0.26 -10.74
C VAL A 129 1.68 0.14 -10.48
N GLY A 130 1.01 -0.55 -9.55
CA GLY A 130 -0.42 -0.36 -9.32
C GLY A 130 -0.78 1.03 -8.81
N SER A 131 0.08 1.68 -8.01
CA SER A 131 -0.15 3.05 -7.58
C SER A 131 -0.13 4.05 -8.74
N TRP A 132 0.79 3.90 -9.71
CA TRP A 132 0.82 4.72 -10.93
C TRP A 132 -0.37 4.42 -11.84
N ALA A 133 -0.70 3.14 -12.04
CA ALA A 133 -1.83 2.74 -12.88
C ALA A 133 -3.14 3.35 -12.36
N ALA A 134 -3.42 3.20 -11.06
CA ALA A 134 -4.59 3.80 -10.42
C ALA A 134 -4.58 5.33 -10.53
N LEU A 135 -3.44 5.98 -10.28
CA LEU A 135 -3.31 7.44 -10.38
C LEU A 135 -3.61 7.96 -11.80
N MET A 136 -3.15 7.25 -12.83
CA MET A 136 -3.44 7.62 -14.22
C MET A 136 -4.89 7.36 -14.58
N LEU A 137 -5.49 6.24 -14.14
CA LEU A 137 -6.91 5.95 -14.37
C LEU A 137 -7.83 7.06 -13.86
N ILE A 138 -7.60 7.54 -12.63
CA ILE A 138 -8.43 8.61 -12.06
C ILE A 138 -8.24 9.94 -12.79
N ARG A 139 -7.02 10.23 -13.26
CA ARG A 139 -6.71 11.42 -14.06
C ARG A 139 -7.25 11.33 -15.49
N SER A 140 -7.49 10.12 -15.98
CA SER A 140 -8.16 9.87 -17.26
C SER A 140 -9.69 10.00 -17.19
N GLY A 141 -10.25 10.15 -15.98
CA GLY A 141 -11.67 10.40 -15.77
C GLY A 141 -12.45 9.25 -15.12
N VAL A 142 -11.80 8.13 -14.75
CA VAL A 142 -12.47 7.04 -14.01
C VAL A 142 -12.97 7.56 -12.67
N GLN A 143 -14.29 7.44 -12.43
CA GLN A 143 -14.92 7.99 -11.21
C GLN A 143 -15.18 6.95 -10.12
N ARG A 144 -15.06 5.65 -10.43
CA ARG A 144 -15.26 4.58 -9.44
C ARG A 144 -14.10 3.60 -9.51
N ILE A 145 -13.37 3.47 -8.41
CA ILE A 145 -12.20 2.60 -8.32
C ILE A 145 -12.19 1.81 -7.01
N ARG A 146 -11.82 0.52 -7.07
CA ARG A 146 -11.48 -0.29 -5.90
C ARG A 146 -9.98 -0.53 -5.87
N LEU A 147 -9.36 -0.30 -4.73
CA LEU A 147 -7.93 -0.56 -4.49
C LEU A 147 -7.79 -1.68 -3.48
N ILE A 148 -7.04 -2.73 -3.82
CA ILE A 148 -6.83 -3.90 -2.98
C ILE A 148 -5.34 -4.07 -2.73
N ASP A 149 -4.90 -3.88 -1.49
CA ASP A 149 -3.52 -4.20 -1.06
C ASP A 149 -3.50 -4.34 0.46
N PHE A 150 -2.85 -5.40 0.97
CA PHE A 150 -2.71 -5.66 2.39
C PHE A 150 -1.49 -4.95 3.02
N ASP A 151 -0.55 -4.47 2.20
CA ASP A 151 0.69 -3.88 2.66
C ASP A 151 0.52 -2.44 3.19
N GLN A 152 1.49 -2.05 4.01
CA GLN A 152 1.70 -0.68 4.44
C GLN A 152 2.81 0.02 3.64
N VAL A 153 2.79 1.34 3.65
CA VAL A 153 3.86 2.17 3.10
C VAL A 153 5.11 2.01 3.97
N THR A 154 6.22 1.67 3.34
CA THR A 154 7.54 1.60 3.98
C THR A 154 8.43 2.72 3.46
N LEU A 155 9.54 3.03 4.16
CA LEU A 155 10.56 3.96 3.64
C LEU A 155 11.07 3.54 2.25
N SER A 156 11.28 2.24 2.03
CA SER A 156 11.70 1.72 0.73
C SER A 156 10.60 1.75 -0.32
N SER A 157 9.33 2.03 0.03
CA SER A 157 8.25 2.23 -0.95
C SER A 157 8.35 3.61 -1.62
N LEU A 158 8.90 4.60 -0.92
CA LEU A 158 8.92 6.01 -1.35
C LEU A 158 9.73 6.26 -2.62
N ASN A 159 10.63 5.36 -3.00
CA ASN A 159 11.41 5.50 -4.23
C ASN A 159 10.61 5.21 -5.51
N ARG A 160 9.42 4.63 -5.41
CA ARG A 160 8.65 4.16 -6.59
C ARG A 160 7.14 4.27 -6.47
N HIS A 161 6.60 4.36 -5.25
CA HIS A 161 5.17 4.50 -5.05
C HIS A 161 4.70 5.88 -5.52
N ALA A 162 3.64 5.94 -6.31
CA ALA A 162 3.29 7.14 -7.07
C ALA A 162 2.93 8.36 -6.22
N VAL A 163 2.28 8.15 -5.06
CA VAL A 163 1.71 9.26 -4.25
C VAL A 163 2.07 9.21 -2.77
N ALA A 164 2.80 8.20 -2.32
CA ALA A 164 3.09 8.05 -0.90
C ALA A 164 4.23 8.98 -0.51
N ILE A 165 4.10 9.66 0.62
CA ILE A 165 5.14 10.54 1.14
C ILE A 165 5.65 10.08 2.51
N ARG A 166 6.68 10.74 3.03
CA ARG A 166 7.30 10.42 4.33
C ARG A 166 6.31 10.32 5.48
N SER A 167 5.29 11.18 5.51
CA SER A 167 4.27 11.17 6.57
C SER A 167 3.35 9.94 6.52
N ASP A 168 3.33 9.22 5.40
CA ASP A 168 2.42 8.10 5.19
C ASP A 168 3.07 6.75 5.57
N VAL A 169 4.35 6.74 5.96
CA VAL A 169 5.05 5.51 6.38
C VAL A 169 4.34 4.87 7.57
N GLY A 170 3.97 3.59 7.44
CA GLY A 170 3.16 2.85 8.41
C GLY A 170 1.64 2.91 8.16
N MET A 171 1.17 3.77 7.24
CA MET A 171 -0.22 3.75 6.77
C MET A 171 -0.41 2.62 5.74
N SER A 172 -1.63 2.08 5.61
CA SER A 172 -1.93 1.16 4.50
C SER A 172 -1.70 1.88 3.17
N LYS A 173 -1.19 1.17 2.15
CA LYS A 173 -0.93 1.78 0.85
C LYS A 173 -2.22 2.28 0.19
N VAL A 174 -3.31 1.50 0.29
CA VAL A 174 -4.61 1.87 -0.29
C VAL A 174 -5.22 3.10 0.38
N GLU A 175 -5.04 3.28 1.70
CA GLU A 175 -5.51 4.49 2.40
C GLU A 175 -4.65 5.71 2.09
N ALA A 176 -3.32 5.54 1.98
CA ALA A 176 -2.43 6.60 1.53
C ALA A 176 -2.80 7.08 0.12
N MET A 177 -3.13 6.15 -0.79
CA MET A 177 -3.65 6.47 -2.11
C MET A 177 -5.00 7.18 -2.04
N ARG A 178 -5.97 6.67 -1.26
CA ARG A 178 -7.29 7.30 -1.07
C ARG A 178 -7.16 8.77 -0.67
N LYS A 179 -6.35 9.05 0.34
CA LYS A 179 -6.07 10.41 0.82
C LYS A 179 -5.61 11.33 -0.31
N ARG A 180 -4.61 10.92 -1.09
CA ARG A 180 -4.07 11.74 -2.19
C ARG A 180 -4.97 11.80 -3.41
N PHE A 181 -5.73 10.75 -3.69
CA PHE A 181 -6.65 10.74 -4.82
C PHE A 181 -7.80 11.73 -4.60
N LEU A 182 -8.30 11.86 -3.38
CA LEU A 182 -9.32 12.86 -3.03
C LEU A 182 -8.80 14.30 -3.12
N GLU A 183 -7.50 14.53 -2.96
CA GLU A 183 -6.89 15.85 -3.22
C GLU A 183 -6.81 16.17 -4.72
N ILE A 184 -6.73 15.14 -5.59
CA ILE A 184 -6.61 15.31 -7.05
C ILE A 184 -7.99 15.35 -7.72
N VAL A 185 -8.87 14.43 -7.35
CA VAL A 185 -10.22 14.26 -7.90
C VAL A 185 -11.22 14.15 -6.74
N PRO A 186 -11.72 15.26 -6.19
CA PRO A 186 -12.50 15.24 -4.93
C PRO A 186 -13.78 14.40 -4.92
N HIS A 187 -14.39 14.20 -6.09
CA HIS A 187 -15.68 13.49 -6.24
C HIS A 187 -15.51 12.01 -6.62
N ILE A 188 -14.28 11.49 -6.71
CA ILE A 188 -14.07 10.09 -7.03
C ILE A 188 -14.58 9.16 -5.91
N LYS A 189 -15.24 8.08 -6.31
CA LYS A 189 -15.67 7.01 -5.41
C LYS A 189 -14.57 5.97 -5.30
N ILE A 190 -13.94 5.90 -4.12
CA ILE A 190 -12.85 4.95 -3.83
C ILE A 190 -13.34 3.93 -2.81
N ASP A 191 -13.21 2.66 -3.16
CA ASP A 191 -13.37 1.53 -2.25
C ASP A 191 -11.98 0.97 -1.91
N THR A 192 -11.58 1.02 -0.65
CA THR A 192 -10.27 0.58 -0.19
C THR A 192 -10.40 -0.74 0.56
N ARG A 193 -9.68 -1.78 0.12
CA ARG A 193 -9.65 -3.11 0.73
C ARG A 193 -8.24 -3.43 1.21
N VAL A 194 -8.05 -3.44 2.52
CA VAL A 194 -6.76 -3.79 3.15
C VAL A 194 -6.68 -5.30 3.33
N GLU A 195 -6.61 -6.01 2.22
CA GLU A 195 -6.75 -7.47 2.18
C GLU A 195 -5.78 -8.09 1.17
N LEU A 196 -5.36 -9.32 1.44
CA LEU A 196 -4.57 -10.11 0.49
C LEU A 196 -5.53 -10.73 -0.52
N PHE A 197 -5.32 -10.45 -1.80
CA PHE A 197 -6.07 -11.08 -2.87
C PHE A 197 -5.68 -12.56 -3.00
N SER A 198 -6.66 -13.45 -2.88
CA SER A 198 -6.51 -14.89 -3.00
C SER A 198 -7.67 -15.50 -3.80
N LYS A 199 -7.60 -16.81 -4.07
CA LYS A 199 -8.70 -17.49 -4.76
C LYS A 199 -9.99 -17.54 -3.94
N ASP A 200 -9.87 -17.50 -2.61
CA ASP A 200 -11.01 -17.70 -1.71
C ASP A 200 -11.88 -16.44 -1.60
N ASN A 201 -11.28 -15.26 -1.78
CA ASN A 201 -11.99 -13.98 -1.71
C ASN A 201 -12.10 -13.26 -3.08
N GLN A 202 -11.70 -13.91 -4.18
CA GLN A 202 -11.66 -13.26 -5.50
C GLN A 202 -13.04 -12.78 -5.98
N GLU A 203 -14.09 -13.57 -5.76
CA GLU A 203 -15.44 -13.22 -6.21
C GLU A 203 -15.94 -11.98 -5.50
N GLU A 204 -15.78 -11.93 -4.18
CA GLU A 204 -16.14 -10.77 -3.37
C GLU A 204 -15.32 -9.54 -3.80
N LEU A 205 -14.00 -9.67 -3.89
CA LEU A 205 -13.10 -8.55 -4.12
C LEU A 205 -13.20 -7.98 -5.55
N LEU A 206 -13.52 -8.80 -6.55
CA LEU A 206 -13.67 -8.36 -7.95
C LEU A 206 -15.10 -8.00 -8.33
N SER A 207 -16.10 -8.31 -7.49
CA SER A 207 -17.51 -7.98 -7.76
C SER A 207 -17.78 -6.47 -7.81
N GLY A 208 -18.76 -6.06 -8.64
CA GLY A 208 -19.27 -4.69 -8.73
C GLY A 208 -19.69 -4.33 -10.15
#